data_AF-A0AAU9XAT6-F1
#
_entry.id   AF-A0AAU9XAT6-F1
#
_cell.length_a   1.000
_cell.length_b   1.000
_cell.length_c   1.000
_cell.angle_alpha   90.00
_cell.angle_beta   90.00
_cell.angle_gamma   90.00
#
_symmetry.space_group_name_H-M   'P 1'
#
loop_
_entity.id
_entity.type
_entity.pdbx_description
1 polymer ?
#
loop_
_entity_poly.entity_id
_entity_poly.type
_entity_poly.pdbx_seq_one_letter_code
_entity_poly.pdbx_strand_id
1 'polypeptide(L)'
;ICSDCGKKYKSSGGYRRHRNAKHSDQPQPVSLTPSILAEIVNDALQKVKENKVFSVDLRKEFKRYEYKQPNETEGFCVFKTLYDGYLKNGDTEKFYGKYYSQVPLKSTTFFRGLSRNAATLLAIKVADNMVAHGKHAKSSPDNSVLPSKTVLSNKETAGLQYLGGYVLHNLHKKCAKMSSSESQQAMAILKAGKLEEGCDSQKLVSTLSRGGLWSITEPAQKIFILSIIISDTQKSLTDNDVVANYQTMVSNAELVPTKNVSKDVLYSIVNLYIRVRSFSLAKDIIQDFKIKAKQAKSKALRKEIQRSCDQQTRERQN
;
A
#
# COMPACT_ATOMS: atom_id res chain seq x y z
N ILE A 1 1.85 -8.08 37.54
CA ILE A 1 0.88 -7.01 37.90
C ILE A 1 0.92 -6.00 36.76
N CYS A 2 -0.20 -5.42 36.34
CA CYS A 2 -0.21 -4.35 35.33
C CYS A 2 0.42 -3.09 35.92
N SER A 3 1.47 -2.56 35.28
CA SER A 3 2.14 -1.32 35.66
C SER A 3 1.20 -0.12 35.61
N ASP A 4 0.22 -0.16 34.69
CA ASP A 4 -0.58 1.00 34.32
C ASP A 4 -1.87 1.12 35.16
N CYS A 5 -2.33 0.04 35.79
CA CYS A 5 -3.54 0.06 36.65
C CYS A 5 -3.51 -0.87 37.87
N GLY A 6 -2.36 -1.44 38.21
CA GLY A 6 -2.18 -2.24 39.43
C GLY A 6 -2.88 -3.61 39.46
N LYS A 7 -3.60 -4.02 38.41
CA LYS A 7 -4.32 -5.31 38.40
C LYS A 7 -3.35 -6.51 38.37
N LYS A 8 -3.56 -7.49 39.24
CA LYS A 8 -2.78 -8.75 39.28
C LYS A 8 -3.36 -9.77 38.30
N TYR A 9 -2.50 -10.44 37.53
CA TYR A 9 -2.88 -11.49 36.58
C TYR A 9 -2.09 -12.76 36.88
N LYS A 10 -2.77 -13.91 36.91
CA LYS A 10 -2.17 -15.23 37.18
C LYS A 10 -1.33 -15.79 36.02
N SER A 11 -1.49 -15.26 34.80
CA SER A 11 -0.76 -15.71 33.62
C SER A 11 -0.28 -14.56 32.73
N SER A 12 0.84 -14.77 32.04
CA SER A 12 1.41 -13.82 31.07
C SER A 12 0.45 -13.53 29.91
N GLY A 13 -0.34 -14.53 29.50
CA GLY A 13 -1.40 -14.37 28.50
C GLY A 13 -2.56 -13.50 28.97
N GLY A 14 -2.98 -13.64 30.24
CA GLY A 14 -3.99 -12.77 30.85
C GLY A 14 -3.52 -11.32 30.95
N TYR A 15 -2.27 -11.13 31.36
CA TYR A 15 -1.61 -9.82 31.41
C TYR A 15 -1.57 -9.15 30.02
N ARG A 16 -1.10 -9.85 28.98
CA ARG A 16 -1.01 -9.30 27.61
C ARG A 16 -2.38 -8.90 27.06
N ARG A 17 -3.41 -9.72 27.24
CA ARG A 17 -4.78 -9.39 26.76
C ARG A 17 -5.34 -8.16 27.44
N HIS A 18 -5.15 -8.03 28.75
CA HIS A 18 -5.59 -6.86 29.48
C HIS A 18 -4.86 -5.59 29.03
N ARG A 19 -3.53 -5.64 28.92
CA ARG A 19 -2.74 -4.48 28.49
C ARG A 19 -3.17 -4.02 27.10
N ASN A 20 -3.35 -4.95 26.16
CA ASN A 20 -3.82 -4.62 24.80
C ASN A 20 -5.27 -4.11 24.74
N ALA A 21 -6.13 -4.48 25.71
CA ALA A 21 -7.54 -4.06 25.69
C ALA A 21 -7.82 -2.77 26.46
N LYS A 22 -6.98 -2.43 27.44
CA LYS A 22 -7.22 -1.31 28.38
C LYS A 22 -6.13 -0.24 28.37
N HIS A 23 -4.94 -0.58 27.92
CA HIS A 23 -3.75 0.28 27.94
C HIS A 23 -3.04 0.23 26.58
N SER A 24 -3.80 0.02 25.50
CA SER A 24 -3.24 0.12 24.16
C SER A 24 -2.93 1.58 23.88
N ASP A 25 -1.65 1.92 23.80
CA ASP A 25 -1.13 3.13 23.18
C ASP A 25 -1.37 3.07 21.66
N GLN A 26 -2.62 2.94 21.23
CA GLN A 26 -2.97 3.26 19.86
C GLN A 26 -2.98 4.79 19.77
N PRO A 27 -2.24 5.37 18.80
CA PRO A 27 -2.42 6.78 18.45
C PRO A 27 -3.92 7.05 18.26
N GLN A 28 -4.43 8.10 18.89
CA GLN A 28 -5.78 8.58 18.66
C GLN A 28 -6.01 8.67 17.14
N PRO A 29 -7.08 8.07 16.59
CA PRO A 29 -7.35 8.18 15.16
C PRO A 29 -7.44 9.65 14.78
N VAL A 30 -6.68 10.07 13.76
CA VAL A 30 -6.75 11.41 13.17
C VAL A 30 -8.22 11.74 12.87
N SER A 31 -8.83 12.63 13.66
CA SER A 31 -10.23 13.03 13.46
C SER A 31 -10.35 13.85 12.18
N LEU A 32 -11.48 13.77 11.49
CA LEU A 32 -11.70 14.60 10.31
C LEU A 32 -11.63 16.09 10.69
N THR A 33 -10.76 16.86 10.03
CA THR A 33 -10.73 18.33 10.08
C THR A 33 -11.35 18.92 8.81
N PRO A 34 -11.80 20.20 8.81
CA PRO A 34 -12.33 20.83 7.62
C PRO A 34 -11.33 20.88 6.45
N SER A 35 -10.02 20.98 6.74
CA SER A 35 -8.97 20.94 5.72
C SER A 35 -8.86 19.57 5.05
N ILE A 36 -8.83 18.49 5.85
CA ILE A 36 -8.79 17.11 5.34
C ILE A 36 -10.04 16.83 4.49
N LEU A 37 -11.21 17.29 4.91
CA LEU A 37 -12.43 17.13 4.10
C LEU A 37 -12.30 17.88 2.76
N ALA A 38 -11.78 19.10 2.76
CA ALA A 38 -11.58 19.86 1.53
C ALA A 38 -10.60 19.18 0.57
N GLU A 39 -9.51 18.61 1.09
CA GLU A 39 -8.56 17.81 0.32
C GLU A 39 -9.24 16.59 -0.34
N ILE A 40 -10.01 15.83 0.44
CA ILE A 40 -10.76 14.65 -0.05
C ILE A 40 -11.75 15.04 -1.16
N VAL A 41 -12.47 16.15 -0.98
CA VAL A 41 -13.42 16.65 -1.97
C VAL A 41 -12.71 17.13 -3.23
N ASN A 42 -11.59 17.83 -3.12
CA ASN A 42 -10.81 18.28 -4.26
C ASN A 42 -10.20 17.11 -5.04
N ASP A 43 -9.74 16.05 -4.36
CA ASP A 43 -9.31 14.83 -5.02
C ASP A 43 -10.46 14.14 -5.78
N ALA A 44 -11.67 14.13 -5.20
CA ALA A 44 -12.87 13.60 -5.88
C ALA A 44 -13.19 14.42 -7.13
N LEU A 45 -13.09 15.74 -7.01
CA LEU A 45 -13.36 16.68 -8.07
C LEU A 45 -12.39 16.50 -9.26
N GLN A 46 -11.09 16.35 -9.00
CA GLN A 46 -10.10 16.11 -10.06
C GLN A 46 -10.35 14.80 -10.80
N LYS A 47 -10.62 13.72 -10.07
CA LYS A 47 -10.95 12.42 -10.68
C LYS A 47 -12.16 12.50 -11.62
N VAL A 48 -13.15 13.32 -11.31
CA VAL A 48 -14.32 13.53 -12.18
C VAL A 48 -14.00 14.44 -13.38
N LYS A 49 -13.19 15.49 -13.18
CA LYS A 49 -12.77 16.41 -14.25
C LYS A 49 -12.00 15.71 -15.37
N GLU A 50 -11.11 14.79 -15.02
CA GLU A 50 -10.20 14.11 -15.96
C GLU A 50 -10.83 12.90 -16.64
N ASN A 51 -11.84 12.28 -16.00
CA ASN A 51 -12.42 11.04 -16.50
C ASN A 51 -13.35 11.27 -17.70
N LYS A 52 -12.90 10.81 -18.88
CA LYS A 52 -13.61 10.95 -20.16
C LYS A 52 -14.93 10.17 -20.25
N VAL A 53 -15.21 9.26 -19.30
CA VAL A 53 -16.49 8.53 -19.23
C VAL A 53 -17.66 9.46 -18.89
N PHE A 54 -17.41 10.59 -18.23
CA PHE A 54 -18.46 11.57 -17.92
C PHE A 54 -18.73 12.52 -19.09
N SER A 55 -20.00 12.95 -19.21
CA SER A 55 -20.42 13.86 -20.27
C SER A 55 -19.61 15.16 -20.26
N VAL A 56 -19.50 15.78 -21.44
CA VAL A 56 -18.76 17.04 -21.60
C VAL A 56 -19.37 18.15 -20.74
N ASP A 57 -20.70 18.18 -20.63
CA ASP A 57 -21.42 19.20 -19.85
C ASP A 57 -21.17 19.06 -18.35
N LEU A 58 -21.23 17.83 -17.82
CA LEU A 58 -20.86 17.55 -16.43
C LEU A 58 -19.42 17.97 -16.15
N ARG A 59 -18.46 17.61 -17.02
CA ARG A 59 -17.06 17.99 -16.84
C ARG A 59 -16.84 19.50 -16.89
N LYS A 60 -17.55 20.22 -17.77
CA LYS A 60 -17.51 21.70 -17.83
C LYS A 60 -18.06 22.32 -16.56
N GLU A 61 -19.16 21.78 -16.02
CA GLU A 61 -19.75 22.19 -14.75
C GLU A 61 -18.75 22.02 -13.60
N PHE A 62 -18.12 20.86 -13.47
CA PHE A 62 -17.08 20.62 -12.46
C PHE A 62 -15.86 21.52 -12.62
N LYS A 63 -15.45 21.86 -13.86
CA LYS A 63 -14.34 22.80 -14.11
C LYS A 63 -14.61 24.20 -13.58
N ARG A 64 -15.86 24.64 -13.59
CA ARG A 64 -16.29 25.96 -13.07
C ARG A 64 -16.59 25.95 -11.58
N TYR A 65 -16.67 24.76 -10.98
CA TYR A 65 -16.99 24.59 -9.58
C TYR A 65 -15.73 24.63 -8.71
N GLU A 66 -15.78 25.49 -7.68
CA GLU A 66 -14.79 25.57 -6.62
C GLU A 66 -15.44 25.17 -5.30
N TYR A 67 -14.84 24.19 -4.64
CA TYR A 67 -15.31 23.76 -3.33
C TYR A 67 -14.97 24.81 -2.29
N LYS A 68 -15.99 25.47 -1.75
CA LYS A 68 -15.83 26.34 -0.59
C LYS A 68 -15.71 25.48 0.65
N GLN A 69 -14.58 25.58 1.34
CA GLN A 69 -14.35 24.88 2.60
C GLN A 69 -15.52 25.17 3.54
N PRO A 70 -16.19 24.15 4.09
CA PRO A 70 -17.25 24.39 5.04
C PRO A 70 -16.63 24.94 6.32
N ASN A 71 -17.12 26.09 6.79
CA ASN A 71 -16.97 26.46 8.20
C ASN A 71 -17.54 25.31 9.06
N GLU A 72 -17.23 25.27 10.36
CA GLU A 72 -17.80 24.33 11.33
C GLU A 72 -19.34 24.48 11.44
N THR A 73 -20.01 24.02 10.40
CA THR A 73 -21.44 24.10 10.14
C THR A 73 -22.02 22.71 10.33
N GLU A 74 -23.35 22.61 10.45
CA GLU A 74 -24.04 21.31 10.51
C GLU A 74 -23.60 20.34 9.40
N GLY A 75 -23.25 20.87 8.22
CA GLY A 75 -22.77 20.08 7.09
C GLY A 75 -21.48 19.32 7.38
N PHE A 76 -20.51 19.97 8.03
CA PHE A 76 -19.23 19.36 8.40
C PHE A 76 -19.39 18.31 9.52
N CYS A 77 -20.25 18.58 10.51
CA CYS A 77 -20.53 17.65 11.60
C CYS A 77 -21.06 16.29 11.11
N VAL A 78 -21.84 16.28 10.02
CA VAL A 78 -22.33 15.05 9.38
C VAL A 78 -21.16 14.22 8.82
N PHE A 79 -20.27 14.85 8.04
CA PHE A 79 -19.10 14.17 7.48
C PHE A 79 -18.17 13.66 8.58
N LYS A 80 -17.89 14.49 9.59
CA LYS A 80 -17.06 14.13 10.73
C LYS A 80 -17.60 12.92 11.47
N THR A 81 -18.90 12.93 11.81
CA THR A 81 -19.54 11.81 12.52
C THR A 81 -19.46 10.50 11.74
N LEU A 82 -19.73 10.55 10.42
CA LEU A 82 -19.67 9.37 9.55
C LEU A 82 -18.24 8.83 9.42
N TYR A 83 -17.28 9.72 9.22
CA TYR A 83 -15.87 9.39 9.03
C TYR A 83 -15.22 8.86 10.31
N ASP A 84 -15.41 9.54 11.43
CA ASP A 84 -14.87 9.11 12.72
C ASP A 84 -15.48 7.77 13.16
N GLY A 85 -16.77 7.54 12.86
CA GLY A 85 -17.42 6.24 13.04
C GLY A 85 -16.80 5.13 12.19
N TYR A 86 -16.42 5.44 10.95
CA TYR A 86 -15.67 4.53 10.08
C TYR A 86 -14.25 4.28 10.59
N LEU A 87 -13.55 5.32 11.06
CA LEU A 87 -12.20 5.17 11.61
C LEU A 87 -12.20 4.25 12.84
N LYS A 88 -13.20 4.36 13.72
CA LYS A 88 -13.32 3.50 14.90
C LYS A 88 -13.65 2.04 14.57
N ASN A 89 -14.58 1.79 13.65
CA ASN A 89 -15.13 0.44 13.42
C ASN A 89 -14.46 -0.31 12.26
N GLY A 90 -13.91 0.39 11.27
CA GLY A 90 -13.29 -0.20 10.06
C GLY A 90 -14.24 -0.85 9.08
N ASP A 91 -15.53 -0.85 9.37
CA ASP A 91 -16.59 -1.43 8.56
C ASP A 91 -16.99 -0.48 7.41
N THR A 92 -16.58 -0.82 6.19
CA THR A 92 -16.88 -0.05 4.97
C THR A 92 -18.34 -0.16 4.57
N GLU A 93 -18.98 -1.31 4.79
CA GLU A 93 -20.37 -1.54 4.37
C GLU A 93 -21.32 -0.69 5.23
N LYS A 94 -21.09 -0.71 6.54
CA LYS A 94 -21.84 0.15 7.49
C LYS A 94 -21.59 1.64 7.25
N PHE A 95 -20.38 2.02 6.83
CA PHE A 95 -20.09 3.40 6.41
C PHE A 95 -20.96 3.79 5.21
N TYR A 96 -20.90 3.03 4.11
CA TYR A 96 -21.68 3.34 2.90
C TYR A 96 -23.18 3.38 3.17
N GLY A 97 -23.72 2.42 3.94
CA GLY A 97 -25.15 2.42 4.29
C GLY A 97 -25.59 3.68 5.05
N LYS A 98 -24.77 4.17 5.99
CA LYS A 98 -25.05 5.41 6.74
C LYS A 98 -24.78 6.67 5.92
N TYR A 99 -23.79 6.64 5.04
CA TYR A 99 -23.42 7.78 4.21
C TYR A 99 -24.46 8.01 3.11
N TYR A 100 -24.82 6.96 2.37
CA TYR A 100 -25.75 7.06 1.23
C TYR A 100 -27.20 7.35 1.65
N SER A 101 -27.58 7.06 2.89
CA SER A 101 -28.88 7.45 3.44
C SER A 101 -28.98 8.93 3.84
N GLN A 102 -27.88 9.70 3.78
CA GLN A 102 -27.87 11.10 4.24
C GLN A 102 -27.25 12.06 3.22
N VAL A 103 -26.00 11.81 2.80
CA VAL A 103 -25.20 12.80 2.08
C VAL A 103 -25.67 12.98 0.63
N PRO A 104 -25.87 11.92 -0.19
CA PRO A 104 -26.38 12.10 -1.55
C PRO A 104 -27.79 12.69 -1.61
N LEU A 105 -28.63 12.39 -0.62
CA LEU A 105 -30.02 12.87 -0.57
C LEU A 105 -30.11 14.39 -0.36
N LYS A 106 -29.11 14.98 0.30
CA LYS A 106 -28.99 16.42 0.54
C LYS A 106 -27.75 17.01 -0.15
N SER A 107 -27.31 16.40 -1.26
CA SER A 107 -26.04 16.70 -1.91
C SER A 107 -25.88 18.16 -2.34
N THR A 108 -26.95 18.78 -2.84
CA THR A 108 -26.97 20.21 -3.23
C THR A 108 -26.81 21.16 -2.04
N THR A 109 -27.12 20.71 -0.82
CA THR A 109 -26.91 21.47 0.41
C THR A 109 -25.44 21.46 0.82
N PHE A 110 -24.74 20.33 0.61
CA PHE A 110 -23.31 20.16 0.91
C PHE A 110 -22.39 20.72 -0.19
N PHE A 111 -22.81 20.62 -1.45
CA PHE A 111 -22.04 21.05 -2.63
C PHE A 111 -22.81 22.14 -3.39
N ARG A 112 -22.91 23.32 -2.79
CA ARG A 112 -23.69 24.45 -3.33
C ARG A 112 -23.07 24.98 -4.62
N GLY A 113 -23.89 25.22 -5.64
CA GLY A 113 -23.42 25.72 -6.94
C GLY A 113 -23.26 24.63 -8.00
N LEU A 114 -23.46 23.36 -7.63
CA LEU A 114 -23.65 22.25 -8.56
C LEU A 114 -25.13 21.96 -8.80
N SER A 115 -25.44 21.48 -10.00
CA SER A 115 -26.70 20.82 -10.34
C SER A 115 -26.93 19.60 -9.47
N ARG A 116 -28.18 19.18 -9.32
CA ARG A 116 -28.54 18.01 -8.50
C ARG A 116 -27.76 16.75 -8.90
N ASN A 117 -27.61 16.51 -10.20
CA ASN A 117 -26.91 15.34 -10.72
C ASN A 117 -25.39 15.44 -10.46
N ALA A 118 -24.78 16.60 -10.69
CA ALA A 118 -23.37 16.82 -10.41
C ALA A 118 -23.06 16.74 -8.90
N ALA A 119 -23.88 17.37 -8.06
CA ALA A 119 -23.74 17.31 -6.60
C ALA A 119 -23.86 15.87 -6.07
N THR A 120 -24.80 15.09 -6.61
CA THR A 120 -25.00 13.68 -6.22
C THR A 120 -23.81 12.81 -6.66
N LEU A 121 -23.31 13.02 -7.88
CA LEU A 121 -22.11 12.32 -8.37
C LEU A 121 -20.89 12.65 -7.51
N LEU A 122 -20.69 13.92 -7.16
CA LEU A 122 -19.60 14.34 -6.27
C LEU A 122 -19.75 13.71 -4.89
N ALA A 123 -20.96 13.70 -4.31
CA ALA A 123 -21.22 13.05 -3.03
C ALA A 123 -20.82 11.56 -3.04
N ILE A 124 -21.16 10.83 -4.10
CA ILE A 124 -20.77 9.42 -4.24
C ILE A 124 -19.25 9.28 -4.29
N LYS A 125 -18.56 10.13 -5.08
CA LYS A 125 -17.10 10.08 -5.20
C LYS A 125 -16.35 10.50 -3.94
N VAL A 126 -16.92 11.42 -3.17
CA VAL A 126 -16.41 11.79 -1.85
C VAL A 126 -16.46 10.60 -0.90
N ALA A 127 -17.51 9.77 -0.92
CA ALA A 127 -17.58 8.56 -0.10
C ALA A 127 -16.42 7.59 -0.40
N ASP A 128 -16.17 7.31 -1.68
CA ASP A 128 -15.07 6.43 -2.12
C ASP A 128 -13.71 6.97 -1.65
N ASN A 129 -13.48 8.27 -1.81
CA ASN A 129 -12.23 8.92 -1.41
C ASN A 129 -12.08 9.04 0.11
N MET A 130 -13.16 9.22 0.87
CA MET A 130 -13.12 9.16 2.34
C MET A 130 -12.68 7.77 2.80
N VAL A 131 -13.22 6.70 2.22
CA VAL A 131 -12.79 5.33 2.55
C VAL A 131 -11.32 5.11 2.17
N ALA A 132 -10.90 5.55 0.99
CA ALA A 132 -9.50 5.47 0.58
C ALA A 132 -8.57 6.22 1.55
N HIS A 133 -8.91 7.48 1.87
CA HIS A 133 -8.18 8.29 2.83
C HIS A 133 -8.13 7.65 4.22
N GLY A 134 -9.24 7.10 4.72
CA GLY A 134 -9.27 6.42 6.00
C GLY A 134 -8.48 5.10 6.04
N LYS A 135 -8.33 4.40 4.92
CA LYS A 135 -7.39 3.27 4.80
C LYS A 135 -5.95 3.76 4.94
N HIS A 136 -5.59 4.85 4.25
CA HIS A 136 -4.28 5.47 4.35
C HIS A 136 -3.96 5.94 5.77
N ALA A 137 -4.91 6.60 6.44
CA ALA A 137 -4.77 7.08 7.82
C ALA A 137 -4.67 5.95 8.87
N LYS A 138 -5.22 4.76 8.59
CA LYS A 138 -5.05 3.57 9.45
C LYS A 138 -3.75 2.82 9.18
N SER A 139 -3.19 2.96 7.99
CA SER A 139 -1.91 2.35 7.60
C SER A 139 -0.69 3.22 7.93
N SER A 140 -0.88 4.47 8.37
CA SER A 140 0.21 5.42 8.65
C SER A 140 -0.05 6.22 9.93
N PRO A 141 0.90 6.28 10.89
CA PRO A 141 0.89 7.22 12.00
C PRO A 141 1.38 8.64 11.68
N ASP A 142 1.68 9.01 10.42
CA ASP A 142 2.18 10.36 10.13
C ASP A 142 1.47 11.02 8.95
N ASN A 143 0.97 12.24 9.21
CA ASN A 143 0.35 13.16 8.27
C ASN A 143 1.42 14.07 7.64
N SER A 144 1.42 14.18 6.32
CA SER A 144 1.26 15.47 5.62
C SER A 144 1.23 15.24 4.10
N VAL A 145 0.40 16.04 3.43
CA VAL A 145 0.13 16.00 2.00
C VAL A 145 1.31 16.56 1.20
N LEU A 146 1.89 15.70 0.34
CA LEU A 146 2.48 16.01 -0.97
C LEU A 146 2.76 14.66 -1.67
N PRO A 147 2.73 14.53 -3.01
CA PRO A 147 3.19 13.32 -3.67
C PRO A 147 4.72 13.35 -3.60
N SER A 148 5.26 12.91 -2.47
CA SER A 148 6.69 13.02 -2.20
C SER A 148 7.14 11.72 -1.57
N LYS A 149 7.87 10.94 -2.39
CA LYS A 149 8.62 9.73 -2.06
C LYS A 149 7.92 8.83 -1.05
N THR A 150 7.25 7.79 -1.54
CA THR A 150 6.81 6.66 -0.71
C THR A 150 8.01 6.13 0.08
N VAL A 151 8.13 6.55 1.35
CA VAL A 151 9.18 6.05 2.25
C VAL A 151 8.72 4.68 2.70
N LEU A 152 9.28 3.64 2.08
CA LEU A 152 9.05 2.26 2.49
C LEU A 152 9.55 2.08 3.93
N SER A 153 8.82 1.30 4.73
CA SER A 153 9.30 0.93 6.06
C SER A 153 10.62 0.16 5.97
N ASN A 154 11.43 0.16 7.04
CA ASN A 154 12.70 -0.58 7.06
C ASN A 154 12.54 -2.06 6.64
N LYS A 155 11.40 -2.68 6.98
CA LYS A 155 11.10 -4.06 6.59
C LYS A 155 10.77 -4.20 5.10
N GLU A 156 9.99 -3.27 4.55
CA GLU A 156 9.65 -3.25 3.12
C GLU A 156 10.87 -2.92 2.27
N THR A 157 11.68 -1.96 2.71
CA THR A 157 12.97 -1.62 2.11
C THR A 157 13.91 -2.82 2.11
N ALA A 158 14.03 -3.55 3.22
CA ALA A 158 14.84 -4.77 3.28
C ALA A 158 14.31 -5.87 2.33
N GLY A 159 12.99 -6.05 2.24
CA GLY A 159 12.38 -6.99 1.29
C GLY A 159 12.59 -6.58 -0.17
N LEU A 160 12.52 -5.28 -0.46
CA LEU A 160 12.80 -4.72 -1.78
C LEU A 160 14.26 -4.93 -2.16
N GLN A 161 15.20 -4.64 -1.25
CA GLN A 161 16.63 -4.86 -1.44
C GLN A 161 16.94 -6.32 -1.72
N TYR A 162 16.32 -7.24 -0.96
CA TYR A 162 16.43 -8.67 -1.20
C TYR A 162 15.96 -9.07 -2.61
N LEU A 163 14.77 -8.64 -3.01
CA LEU A 163 14.24 -8.96 -4.34
C LEU A 163 15.04 -8.29 -5.47
N GLY A 164 15.42 -7.03 -5.29
CA GLY A 164 16.21 -6.28 -6.25
C GLY A 164 17.60 -6.90 -6.48
N GLY A 165 18.25 -7.32 -5.41
CA GLY A 165 19.50 -8.07 -5.45
C GLY A 165 19.38 -9.39 -6.21
N TYR A 166 18.30 -10.13 -5.98
CA TYR A 166 18.00 -11.35 -6.73
C TYR A 166 17.81 -11.06 -8.23
N VAL A 167 17.07 -10.00 -8.59
CA VAL A 167 16.81 -9.63 -9.98
C VAL A 167 18.10 -9.28 -10.73
N LEU A 168 18.93 -8.39 -10.17
CA LEU A 168 20.18 -7.97 -10.82
C LEU A 168 21.13 -9.16 -10.98
N HIS A 169 21.31 -9.98 -9.93
CA HIS A 169 22.18 -11.14 -10.00
C HIS A 169 21.68 -12.18 -11.01
N ASN A 170 20.37 -12.45 -11.06
CA ASN A 170 19.79 -13.42 -12.00
C ASN A 170 19.97 -12.97 -13.46
N LEU A 171 19.78 -11.68 -13.75
CA LEU A 171 20.06 -11.12 -15.07
C LEU A 171 21.56 -11.19 -15.40
N HIS A 172 22.43 -10.86 -14.45
CA HIS A 172 23.87 -10.93 -14.67
C HIS A 172 24.32 -12.36 -14.98
N LYS A 173 23.81 -13.35 -14.24
CA LYS A 173 24.08 -14.78 -14.50
C LYS A 173 23.55 -15.22 -15.86
N LYS A 174 22.43 -14.66 -16.33
CA LYS A 174 21.88 -14.94 -17.66
C LYS A 174 22.81 -14.38 -18.75
N CYS A 175 23.29 -13.14 -18.58
CA CYS A 175 24.26 -12.53 -19.50
C CYS A 175 25.61 -13.26 -19.46
N ALA A 176 26.12 -13.65 -18.31
CA ALA A 176 27.40 -14.37 -18.18
C ALA A 176 27.47 -15.69 -18.98
N LYS A 177 26.33 -16.28 -19.33
CA LYS A 177 26.27 -17.48 -20.21
C LYS A 177 26.46 -17.16 -21.68
N MET A 178 26.26 -15.90 -22.09
CA MET A 178 26.38 -15.42 -23.45
C MET A 178 27.73 -14.70 -23.58
N SER A 179 28.58 -15.14 -24.51
CA SER A 179 29.93 -14.61 -24.73
C SER A 179 29.98 -13.44 -25.73
N SER A 180 28.88 -12.72 -25.93
CA SER A 180 28.81 -11.61 -26.89
C SER A 180 29.25 -10.28 -26.28
N SER A 181 29.63 -9.32 -27.14
CA SER A 181 30.01 -7.97 -26.71
C SER A 181 28.85 -7.22 -26.04
N GLU A 182 27.62 -7.44 -26.51
CA GLU A 182 26.40 -6.89 -25.92
C GLU A 182 26.17 -7.47 -24.52
N SER A 183 26.46 -8.75 -24.35
CA SER A 183 26.35 -9.41 -23.06
C SER A 183 27.35 -8.85 -22.04
N GLN A 184 28.58 -8.57 -22.46
CA GLN A 184 29.59 -7.92 -21.61
C GLN A 184 29.16 -6.50 -21.20
N GLN A 185 28.63 -5.71 -22.15
CA GLN A 185 28.07 -4.38 -21.86
C GLN A 185 26.90 -4.47 -20.87
N ALA A 186 25.99 -5.43 -21.05
CA ALA A 186 24.88 -5.67 -20.14
C ALA A 186 25.37 -6.06 -18.73
N MET A 187 26.38 -6.93 -18.64
CA MET A 187 27.00 -7.30 -17.37
C MET A 187 27.62 -6.10 -16.65
N ALA A 188 28.29 -5.20 -17.37
CA ALA A 188 28.87 -3.99 -16.79
C ALA A 188 27.81 -3.08 -16.16
N ILE A 189 26.67 -2.86 -16.85
CA ILE A 189 25.54 -2.10 -16.30
C ILE A 189 24.97 -2.77 -15.04
N LEU A 190 24.77 -4.10 -15.09
CA LEU A 190 24.21 -4.85 -13.96
C LEU A 190 25.15 -4.84 -12.75
N LYS A 191 26.47 -4.90 -12.97
CA LYS A 191 27.48 -4.75 -11.93
C LYS A 191 27.48 -3.34 -11.33
N ALA A 192 27.25 -2.28 -12.11
CA ALA A 192 27.13 -0.93 -11.58
C ALA A 192 25.91 -0.75 -10.63
N GLY A 193 24.92 -1.64 -10.73
CA GLY A 193 23.79 -1.72 -9.79
C GLY A 193 24.09 -2.50 -8.51
N LYS A 194 25.21 -3.24 -8.46
CA LYS A 194 25.68 -3.99 -7.29
C LYS A 194 26.46 -3.06 -6.37
N LEU A 195 26.20 -3.17 -5.07
CA LEU A 195 26.97 -2.53 -4.03
C LEU A 195 28.05 -3.51 -3.55
N GLU A 196 29.30 -3.06 -3.49
CA GLU A 196 30.42 -3.90 -3.01
C GLU A 196 30.34 -4.19 -1.50
N GLU A 197 31.01 -5.28 -1.09
CA GLU A 197 30.91 -5.84 0.27
C GLU A 197 31.31 -4.81 1.36
N GLY A 198 30.54 -4.77 2.46
CA GLY A 198 30.83 -3.95 3.64
C GLY A 198 29.77 -2.92 4.04
N CYS A 199 28.64 -2.80 3.33
CA CYS A 199 27.61 -1.83 3.68
C CYS A 199 26.58 -2.39 4.68
N ASP A 200 26.65 -1.94 5.94
CA ASP A 200 25.72 -2.28 7.03
C ASP A 200 24.25 -1.87 6.80
N SER A 201 23.96 -1.17 5.70
CA SER A 201 22.62 -0.68 5.37
C SER A 201 21.66 -1.78 4.88
N GLN A 202 22.16 -2.93 4.38
CA GLN A 202 21.35 -4.01 3.81
C GLN A 202 21.46 -5.32 4.61
N LYS A 203 21.22 -5.23 5.93
CA LYS A 203 21.38 -6.36 6.89
C LYS A 203 20.65 -7.64 6.49
N LEU A 204 19.48 -7.55 5.86
CA LEU A 204 18.74 -8.75 5.43
C LEU A 204 19.45 -9.48 4.29
N VAL A 205 20.01 -8.73 3.34
CA VAL A 205 20.76 -9.28 2.20
C VAL A 205 22.03 -9.95 2.71
N SER A 206 22.80 -9.27 3.56
CA SER A 206 24.05 -9.81 4.10
C SER A 206 23.82 -11.05 4.97
N THR A 207 22.80 -11.05 5.84
CA THR A 207 22.51 -12.18 6.75
C THR A 207 22.00 -13.43 6.02
N LEU A 208 21.24 -13.27 4.94
CA LEU A 208 20.65 -14.40 4.21
C LEU A 208 21.48 -14.85 3.00
N SER A 209 22.54 -14.12 2.66
CA SER A 209 23.37 -14.46 1.50
C SER A 209 24.13 -15.77 1.72
N ARG A 210 24.12 -16.64 0.70
CA ARG A 210 25.02 -17.81 0.59
C ARG A 210 25.89 -17.70 -0.67
N GLY A 211 26.34 -16.49 -0.99
CA GLY A 211 27.08 -16.16 -2.22
C GLY A 211 26.22 -15.97 -3.48
N GLY A 212 24.88 -15.99 -3.35
CA GLY A 212 23.94 -15.90 -4.48
C GLY A 212 23.05 -14.66 -4.52
N LEU A 213 23.29 -13.66 -3.66
CA LEU A 213 22.44 -12.48 -3.51
C LEU A 213 23.31 -11.22 -3.52
N TRP A 214 22.91 -10.21 -4.30
CA TRP A 214 23.65 -8.95 -4.41
C TRP A 214 23.03 -7.88 -3.53
N SER A 215 23.87 -7.13 -2.82
CA SER A 215 23.49 -5.83 -2.29
C SER A 215 23.36 -4.85 -3.45
N ILE A 216 22.41 -3.92 -3.37
CA ILE A 216 22.08 -3.03 -4.51
C ILE A 216 22.32 -1.55 -4.20
N THR A 217 22.77 -0.78 -5.18
CA THR A 217 23.05 0.65 -5.03
C THR A 217 21.77 1.48 -4.82
N GLU A 218 21.90 2.71 -4.32
CA GLU A 218 20.74 3.62 -4.14
C GLU A 218 19.98 3.89 -5.45
N PRO A 219 20.64 4.13 -6.61
CA PRO A 219 19.92 4.27 -7.89
C PRO A 219 19.11 3.02 -8.25
N ALA A 220 19.67 1.82 -8.03
CA ALA A 220 18.95 0.57 -8.26
C ALA A 220 17.72 0.44 -7.34
N GLN A 221 17.86 0.82 -6.06
CA GLN A 221 16.72 0.83 -5.12
C GLN A 221 15.61 1.78 -5.58
N LYS A 222 15.96 3.00 -6.04
CA LYS A 222 14.99 3.97 -6.53
C LYS A 222 14.24 3.47 -7.77
N ILE A 223 14.92 2.83 -8.72
CA ILE A 223 14.28 2.19 -9.88
C ILE A 223 13.21 1.20 -9.43
N PHE A 224 13.55 0.33 -8.46
CA PHE A 224 12.62 -0.68 -7.97
C PHE A 224 11.43 -0.06 -7.22
N ILE A 225 11.66 0.95 -6.37
CA ILE A 225 10.59 1.65 -5.65
C ILE A 225 9.59 2.25 -6.64
N LEU A 226 10.09 3.00 -7.63
CA LEU A 226 9.26 3.64 -8.64
C LEU A 226 8.52 2.60 -9.50
N SER A 227 9.19 1.51 -9.87
CA SER A 227 8.58 0.41 -10.63
C SER A 227 7.43 -0.27 -9.87
N ILE A 228 7.50 -0.36 -8.53
CA ILE A 228 6.37 -0.82 -7.70
C ILE A 228 5.20 0.16 -7.79
N ILE A 229 5.48 1.45 -7.60
CA ILE A 229 4.44 2.49 -7.54
C ILE A 229 3.69 2.55 -8.88
N ILE A 230 4.43 2.48 -9.98
CA ILE A 230 3.87 2.52 -11.32
C ILE A 230 3.13 1.22 -11.65
N SER A 231 3.63 0.07 -11.16
CA SER A 231 3.01 -1.27 -11.35
C SER A 231 2.75 -1.65 -12.82
N ASP A 232 3.41 -0.98 -13.76
CA ASP A 232 3.27 -1.18 -15.20
C ASP A 232 4.66 -1.03 -15.84
N THR A 233 5.10 -2.07 -16.56
CA THR A 233 6.42 -2.12 -17.18
C THR A 233 6.60 -0.99 -18.19
N GLN A 234 5.62 -0.74 -19.07
CA GLN A 234 5.76 0.24 -20.15
C GLN A 234 5.78 1.68 -19.63
N LYS A 235 4.93 1.98 -18.64
CA LYS A 235 4.95 3.29 -17.98
C LYS A 235 6.25 3.52 -17.23
N SER A 236 6.77 2.50 -16.53
CA SER A 236 8.04 2.61 -15.79
C SER A 236 9.24 2.91 -16.69
N LEU A 237 9.23 2.45 -17.94
CA LEU A 237 10.32 2.71 -18.91
C LEU A 237 10.36 4.16 -19.41
N THR A 238 9.25 4.88 -19.30
CA THR A 238 9.12 6.27 -19.75
C THR A 238 9.12 7.26 -18.59
N ASP A 239 9.17 6.76 -17.36
CA ASP A 239 9.23 7.57 -16.16
C ASP A 239 10.59 8.26 -16.03
N ASN A 240 10.57 9.58 -15.87
CA ASN A 240 11.77 10.41 -15.84
C ASN A 240 12.72 10.03 -14.70
N ASP A 241 12.18 9.69 -13.52
CA ASP A 241 12.99 9.36 -12.36
C ASP A 241 13.59 7.96 -12.49
N VAL A 242 12.83 6.98 -13.03
CA VAL A 242 13.35 5.65 -13.35
C VAL A 242 14.49 5.76 -14.35
N VAL A 243 14.28 6.51 -15.44
CA VAL A 243 15.29 6.71 -16.48
C VAL A 243 16.51 7.44 -15.92
N ALA A 244 16.34 8.49 -15.11
CA ALA A 244 17.45 9.23 -14.53
C ALA A 244 18.32 8.35 -13.61
N ASN A 245 17.71 7.58 -12.71
CA ASN A 245 18.43 6.66 -11.84
C ASN A 245 19.12 5.54 -12.63
N TYR A 246 18.49 5.08 -13.72
CA TYR A 246 19.12 4.11 -14.61
C TYR A 246 20.31 4.70 -15.36
N GLN A 247 20.23 5.94 -15.83
CA GLN A 247 21.36 6.63 -16.44
C GLN A 247 22.51 6.80 -15.45
N THR A 248 22.24 7.06 -14.17
CA THR A 248 23.28 7.05 -13.13
C THR A 248 23.99 5.70 -13.04
N MET A 249 23.26 4.58 -13.12
CA MET A 249 23.89 3.24 -13.17
C MET A 249 24.72 3.04 -14.43
N VAL A 250 24.22 3.49 -15.59
CA VAL A 250 24.93 3.39 -16.88
C VAL A 250 26.23 4.19 -16.86
N SER A 251 26.23 5.40 -16.30
CA SER A 251 27.44 6.23 -16.17
C SER A 251 28.49 5.62 -15.24
N ASN A 252 28.06 4.80 -14.28
CA ASN A 252 28.96 4.10 -13.36
C ASN A 252 29.42 2.72 -13.89
N ALA A 253 29.01 2.33 -15.10
CA ALA A 253 29.42 1.06 -15.69
C ALA A 253 30.85 1.14 -16.25
N GLU A 254 31.61 0.05 -16.08
CA GLU A 254 32.99 -0.07 -16.58
C GLU A 254 33.10 0.02 -18.11
N LEU A 255 32.01 -0.29 -18.81
CA LEU A 255 31.93 -0.27 -20.27
C LEU A 255 30.85 0.71 -20.71
N VAL A 256 31.13 1.48 -21.77
CA VAL A 256 30.14 2.34 -22.40
C VAL A 256 29.16 1.47 -23.20
N PRO A 257 27.89 1.34 -22.78
CA PRO A 257 26.95 0.47 -23.46
C PRO A 257 26.37 1.19 -24.68
N THR A 258 26.09 0.42 -25.73
CA THR A 258 25.33 0.94 -26.87
C THR A 258 23.89 1.25 -26.46
N LYS A 259 23.25 2.20 -27.16
CA LYS A 259 21.87 2.65 -26.86
C LYS A 259 20.85 1.50 -26.85
N ASN A 260 21.03 0.51 -27.74
CA ASN A 260 20.13 -0.64 -27.83
C ASN A 260 20.29 -1.56 -26.62
N VAL A 261 21.53 -1.92 -26.27
CA VAL A 261 21.82 -2.75 -25.09
C VAL A 261 21.32 -2.09 -23.81
N SER A 262 21.55 -0.78 -23.66
CA SER A 262 21.07 -0.02 -22.50
C SER A 262 19.53 -0.09 -22.36
N LYS A 263 18.79 0.08 -23.45
CA LYS A 263 17.32 -0.05 -23.42
C LYS A 263 16.87 -1.46 -23.04
N ASP A 264 17.49 -2.49 -23.63
CA ASP A 264 17.12 -3.89 -23.39
C ASP A 264 17.40 -4.31 -21.95
N VAL A 265 18.49 -3.79 -21.35
CA VAL A 265 18.84 -4.04 -19.96
C VAL A 265 17.83 -3.36 -19.02
N LEU A 266 17.47 -2.10 -19.24
CA LEU A 266 16.45 -1.41 -18.44
C LEU A 266 15.11 -2.16 -18.50
N TYR A 267 14.68 -2.56 -19.69
CA TYR A 267 13.49 -3.38 -19.89
C TYR A 267 13.57 -4.69 -19.10
N SER A 268 14.70 -5.40 -19.21
CA SER A 268 14.90 -6.67 -18.52
C SER A 268 14.84 -6.53 -16.99
N ILE A 269 15.42 -5.47 -16.43
CA ILE A 269 15.41 -5.16 -14.99
C ILE A 269 13.98 -4.92 -14.52
N VAL A 270 13.29 -3.94 -15.12
CA VAL A 270 11.93 -3.55 -14.71
C VAL A 270 10.94 -4.70 -14.89
N ASN A 271 10.98 -5.36 -16.05
CA ASN A 271 10.07 -6.45 -16.37
C ASN A 271 10.25 -7.65 -15.43
N LEU A 272 11.50 -8.07 -15.18
CA LEU A 272 11.76 -9.19 -14.28
C LEU A 272 11.34 -8.84 -12.85
N TYR A 273 11.61 -7.61 -12.40
CA TYR A 273 11.25 -7.16 -11.06
C TYR A 273 9.74 -7.16 -10.83
N ILE A 274 8.96 -6.53 -11.73
CA ILE A 274 7.50 -6.50 -11.66
C ILE A 274 6.93 -7.93 -11.69
N ARG A 275 7.48 -8.79 -12.55
CA ARG A 275 7.08 -10.21 -12.65
C ARG A 275 7.30 -10.93 -11.32
N VAL A 276 8.53 -10.91 -10.79
CA VAL A 276 8.88 -11.58 -9.52
C VAL A 276 7.99 -11.06 -8.39
N ARG A 277 7.79 -9.74 -8.30
CA ARG A 277 6.97 -9.14 -7.25
C ARG A 277 5.50 -9.56 -7.34
N SER A 278 4.95 -9.61 -8.55
CA SER A 278 3.57 -10.06 -8.81
C SER A 278 3.39 -11.53 -8.42
N PHE A 279 4.34 -12.40 -8.75
CA PHE A 279 4.32 -13.81 -8.33
C PHE A 279 4.41 -13.95 -6.80
N SER A 280 5.28 -13.19 -6.14
CA SER A 280 5.38 -13.18 -4.68
C SER A 280 4.05 -12.75 -4.04
N LEU A 281 3.42 -11.68 -4.55
CA LEU A 281 2.12 -11.23 -4.05
C LEU A 281 1.04 -12.29 -4.20
N ALA A 282 0.93 -12.92 -5.38
CA ALA A 282 -0.02 -14.00 -5.61
C ALA A 282 0.22 -15.19 -4.66
N LYS A 283 1.48 -15.56 -4.43
CA LYS A 283 1.85 -16.63 -3.51
C LYS A 283 1.47 -16.31 -2.06
N ASP A 284 1.71 -15.08 -1.62
CA ASP A 284 1.35 -14.62 -0.27
C ASP A 284 -0.16 -14.66 -0.06
N ILE A 285 -0.95 -14.21 -1.04
CA ILE A 285 -2.43 -14.26 -1.01
C ILE A 285 -2.89 -15.72 -0.88
N ILE A 286 -2.39 -16.62 -1.74
CA ILE A 286 -2.74 -18.05 -1.70
C ILE A 286 -2.37 -18.67 -0.35
N GLN A 287 -1.21 -18.31 0.20
CA GLN A 287 -0.75 -18.84 1.47
C GLN A 287 -1.62 -18.34 2.63
N ASP A 288 -2.01 -17.07 2.64
CA ASP A 288 -2.93 -16.51 3.64
C ASP A 288 -4.28 -17.23 3.61
N PHE A 289 -4.85 -17.47 2.41
CA PHE A 289 -6.05 -18.28 2.26
C PHE A 289 -5.87 -19.71 2.81
N LYS A 290 -4.74 -20.38 2.51
CA LYS A 290 -4.46 -21.72 3.05
C LYS A 290 -4.36 -21.72 4.57
N ILE A 291 -3.74 -20.70 5.17
CA ILE A 291 -3.62 -20.57 6.63
C ILE A 291 -5.00 -20.36 7.26
N LYS A 292 -5.79 -19.42 6.73
CA LYS A 292 -7.16 -19.14 7.20
C LYS A 292 -8.06 -20.37 7.08
N ALA A 293 -7.98 -21.11 5.97
CA ALA A 293 -8.74 -22.34 5.78
C ALA A 293 -8.35 -23.43 6.81
N LYS A 294 -7.04 -23.62 7.08
CA LYS A 294 -6.58 -24.56 8.11
C LYS A 294 -7.04 -24.14 9.51
N GLN A 295 -7.00 -22.85 9.83
CA GLN A 295 -7.49 -22.32 11.10
C GLN A 295 -9.00 -22.52 11.27
N ALA A 296 -9.79 -22.30 10.21
CA ALA A 296 -11.23 -22.55 10.22
C ALA A 296 -11.57 -24.03 10.45
N LYS A 297 -10.89 -24.94 9.74
CA LYS A 297 -11.03 -26.40 9.96
C LYS A 297 -10.68 -26.81 11.38
N SER A 298 -9.58 -26.30 11.93
CA SER A 298 -9.18 -26.57 13.32
C SER A 298 -10.22 -26.07 14.33
N LYS A 299 -10.80 -24.88 14.11
CA LYS A 299 -11.89 -24.34 14.95
C LYS A 299 -13.17 -25.17 14.86
N ALA A 300 -13.52 -25.66 13.67
CA ALA A 300 -14.68 -26.54 13.47
C ALA A 300 -14.50 -27.86 14.23
N LEU A 301 -13.34 -28.52 14.08
CA LEU A 301 -13.02 -29.76 14.78
C LEU A 301 -13.09 -29.59 16.31
N ARG A 302 -12.54 -28.50 16.85
CA ARG A 302 -12.63 -28.21 18.31
C ARG A 302 -14.07 -28.06 18.78
N LYS A 303 -14.96 -27.44 17.99
CA LYS A 303 -16.39 -27.32 18.33
C LYS A 303 -17.09 -28.68 18.30
N GLU A 304 -16.74 -29.54 17.36
CA GLU A 304 -17.33 -30.87 17.24
C GLU A 304 -16.93 -31.80 18.38
N ILE A 305 -15.64 -31.79 18.76
CA ILE A 305 -15.15 -32.51 19.95
C ILE A 305 -15.87 -32.01 21.21
N GLN A 306 -16.03 -30.69 21.38
CA GLN A 306 -16.74 -30.13 22.54
C GLN A 306 -18.19 -30.61 22.62
N ARG A 307 -18.93 -30.58 21.50
CA ARG A 307 -20.32 -31.06 21.47
C ARG A 307 -20.42 -32.54 21.83
N SER A 308 -19.50 -33.36 21.33
CA SER A 308 -19.44 -34.80 21.63
C SER A 308 -19.20 -35.05 23.13
N CYS A 309 -18.27 -34.31 23.75
CA CYS A 309 -18.05 -34.38 25.20
C CYS A 309 -19.27 -33.92 26.02
N ASP A 310 -19.91 -32.81 25.61
CA ASP A 310 -21.09 -32.30 26.30
C ASP A 310 -22.27 -33.30 26.22
N GLN A 311 -22.40 -34.00 25.09
CA GLN A 311 -23.44 -35.02 24.87
C GLN A 311 -23.19 -36.28 25.71
N GLN A 312 -21.96 -36.81 25.73
CA GLN A 312 -21.59 -37.92 26.61
C GLN A 312 -21.78 -37.61 28.10
N THR A 313 -21.56 -36.36 28.50
CA THR A 313 -21.74 -35.95 29.90
C THR A 313 -23.21 -35.94 30.30
N ARG A 314 -24.11 -35.53 29.39
CA ARG A 314 -25.56 -35.55 29.62
C ARG A 314 -26.14 -36.97 29.65
N GLU A 315 -25.64 -37.87 28.80
CA GLU A 315 -26.06 -39.28 28.79
C GLU A 315 -25.66 -40.04 30.06
N ARG A 316 -24.61 -39.63 30.77
CA ARG A 316 -24.19 -40.22 32.05
C ARG A 316 -24.95 -39.68 33.27
N GLN A 317 -25.70 -38.60 33.10
CA GLN A 317 -26.46 -37.95 34.18
C GLN A 317 -27.95 -38.30 34.17
N ASN A 318 -28.42 -39.01 33.13
CA ASN A 318 -29.74 -39.61 33.04
C ASN A 318 -29.66 -41.11 33.37
#